data_AF-A0A958IQ63-F1
#
_entry.id   AF-A0A958IQ63-F1
#
_cell.length_a   1.000
_cell.length_b   1.000
_cell.length_c   1.000
_cell.angle_alpha   90.00
_cell.angle_beta   90.00
_cell.angle_gamma   90.00
#
_symmetry.space_group_name_H-M   'P 1'
#
loop_
_entity.id
_entity.type
_entity.pdbx_description
1 polymer ?
#
loop_
_entity_poly.entity_id
_entity_poly.type
_entity_poly.pdbx_seq_one_letter_code
_entity_poly.pdbx_strand_id
1 'polypeptide(L)'
;VRDKIELEDRAAKGDTLEIHHEGKPMRFGVIEIPSFYSDFDGRRRGNNDYKSTTRDVRKLLEGFKSEHIDGVIIDLRRNGGGYLNEAVDLTGLFIKEGPVVQVRNSLGNIDVEEDNDPAVIYDGPIVVLVDRLSASASEIFAAAIQDYHRGIIVGSQTYGKGTVQNALPLQRYIPSYPDKLGQLKLTIAKFYRIDGRSTQHVGVIPDVDFPSRYTLMEIGESSRENALLWDQIRPVPYRELQDFTGILPLIRQRHENRLAGNAEYAKLLHNLDEFKKNRNREIYSLKEAERQKEREAAEADDPDEENPHDTDPDKKKKDLLLTESAHILGDYILLSKID
;
A
#
# COMPACT_ATOMS: atom_id res chain seq x y z
N VAL A 1 3.71 -37.90 -5.76
CA VAL A 1 3.19 -36.87 -4.83
C VAL A 1 3.67 -35.54 -5.37
N ARG A 2 2.80 -34.58 -5.69
CA ARG A 2 3.21 -33.23 -6.11
C ARG A 2 3.36 -32.39 -4.86
N ASP A 3 4.55 -31.86 -4.62
CA ASP A 3 4.79 -30.97 -3.49
C ASP A 3 3.96 -29.69 -3.63
N LYS A 4 3.35 -29.28 -2.53
CA LYS A 4 2.65 -27.99 -2.42
C LYS A 4 3.76 -26.93 -2.47
N ILE A 5 3.88 -26.22 -3.59
CA ILE A 5 4.80 -25.08 -3.70
C ILE A 5 4.29 -24.02 -2.72
N GLU A 6 4.97 -23.87 -1.59
CA GLU A 6 4.77 -22.74 -0.70
C GLU A 6 5.40 -21.53 -1.37
N LEU A 7 4.56 -20.61 -1.87
CA LEU A 7 5.02 -19.36 -2.44
C LEU A 7 5.40 -18.41 -1.28
N GLU A 8 6.52 -18.70 -0.62
CA GLU A 8 7.09 -17.85 0.46
C GLU A 8 7.28 -16.40 0.01
N ASP A 9 7.55 -16.18 -1.28
CA ASP A 9 7.69 -14.85 -1.90
C ASP A 9 6.44 -13.97 -1.82
N ARG A 10 5.28 -14.55 -1.48
CA ARG A 10 4.01 -13.81 -1.35
C ARG A 10 3.61 -13.50 0.08
N ALA A 11 4.40 -13.95 1.06
CA ALA A 11 4.15 -13.64 2.46
C ALA A 11 4.66 -12.24 2.81
N ALA A 12 4.10 -11.65 3.87
CA ALA A 12 4.63 -10.41 4.44
C ALA A 12 6.07 -10.64 4.95
N LYS A 13 6.95 -9.66 4.70
CA LYS A 13 8.36 -9.70 5.08
C LYS A 13 8.66 -8.57 6.05
N GLY A 14 9.45 -8.86 7.08
CA GLY A 14 9.92 -7.87 8.05
C GLY A 14 11.42 -7.66 7.93
N ASP A 15 11.85 -6.41 8.02
CA ASP A 15 13.25 -6.00 8.14
C ASP A 15 13.35 -4.83 9.12
N THR A 16 14.58 -4.44 9.50
CA THR A 16 14.83 -3.22 10.26
C THR A 16 15.59 -2.19 9.44
N LEU A 17 15.26 -0.93 9.64
CA LEU A 17 15.90 0.20 8.99
C LEU A 17 16.45 1.16 10.04
N GLU A 18 17.76 1.35 10.03
CA GLU A 18 18.44 2.32 10.88
C GLU A 18 18.76 3.60 10.09
N ILE A 19 18.41 4.74 10.68
CA ILE A 19 18.74 6.06 10.14
C ILE A 19 19.28 6.97 11.23
N HIS A 20 20.01 8.01 10.83
CA HIS A 20 20.34 9.12 11.71
C HIS A 20 19.39 10.28 11.42
N HIS A 21 18.45 10.54 12.33
CA HIS A 21 17.46 11.59 12.19
C HIS A 21 17.71 12.68 13.25
N GLU A 22 17.90 13.93 12.81
CA GLU A 22 18.25 15.06 13.70
C GLU A 22 19.44 14.75 14.64
N GLY A 23 20.45 14.07 14.10
CA GLY A 23 21.67 13.70 14.83
C GLY A 23 21.51 12.54 15.83
N LYS A 24 20.34 11.90 15.90
CA LYS A 24 20.08 10.74 16.76
C LYS A 24 19.90 9.47 15.93
N PRO A 25 20.49 8.33 16.32
CA PRO A 25 20.16 7.06 15.71
C PRO A 25 18.71 6.70 16.05
N MET A 26 17.95 6.29 15.03
CA MET A 26 16.60 5.74 15.18
C MET A 26 16.52 4.44 14.38
N ARG A 27 15.77 3.48 14.92
CA ARG A 27 15.57 2.16 14.32
C ARG A 27 14.09 1.91 14.08
N PHE A 28 13.72 1.55 12.86
CA PHE A 28 12.34 1.32 12.47
C PHE A 28 12.12 -0.12 12.00
N GLY A 29 11.00 -0.72 12.37
CA GLY A 29 10.56 -1.98 11.77
C GLY A 29 9.89 -1.68 10.43
N VAL A 30 10.29 -2.36 9.36
CA VAL A 30 9.69 -2.24 8.03
C VAL A 30 8.96 -3.54 7.73
N ILE A 31 7.67 -3.45 7.41
CA ILE A 31 6.84 -4.59 7.02
C ILE A 31 6.36 -4.39 5.59
N GLU A 32 6.92 -5.16 4.67
CA GLU A 32 6.47 -5.22 3.28
C GLU A 32 5.30 -6.21 3.17
N ILE A 33 4.17 -5.72 2.68
CA ILE A 33 2.98 -6.55 2.43
C ILE A 33 2.75 -6.61 0.93
N PRO A 34 3.10 -7.71 0.23
CA PRO A 34 2.95 -7.79 -1.22
C PRO A 34 1.48 -7.99 -1.66
N SER A 35 0.64 -8.58 -0.80
CA SER A 35 -0.80 -8.74 -1.03
C SER A 35 -1.54 -9.02 0.28
N PHE A 36 -2.86 -8.83 0.28
CA PHE A 36 -3.74 -9.25 1.38
C PHE A 36 -4.23 -10.70 1.15
N TYR A 37 -3.46 -11.68 1.63
CA TYR A 37 -3.68 -13.10 1.41
C TYR A 37 -4.26 -13.82 2.63
N SER A 38 -4.98 -14.91 2.39
CA SER A 38 -5.55 -15.76 3.44
C SER A 38 -5.82 -17.17 2.91
N ASP A 39 -5.40 -18.20 3.65
CA ASP A 39 -5.71 -19.61 3.40
C ASP A 39 -7.07 -19.97 4.02
N PHE A 40 -8.16 -19.67 3.28
CA PHE A 40 -9.53 -19.93 3.73
C PHE A 40 -9.82 -21.41 3.96
N ASP A 41 -9.24 -22.30 3.16
CA ASP A 41 -9.48 -23.74 3.31
C ASP A 41 -8.82 -24.24 4.60
N GLY A 42 -7.61 -23.77 4.90
CA GLY A 42 -6.94 -23.99 6.19
C GLY A 42 -7.77 -23.46 7.35
N ARG A 43 -8.22 -22.19 7.28
CA ARG A 43 -9.05 -21.55 8.32
C ARG A 43 -10.37 -22.32 8.55
N ARG A 44 -11.07 -22.70 7.49
CA ARG A 44 -12.34 -23.45 7.57
C ARG A 44 -12.19 -24.84 8.17
N ARG A 45 -11.04 -25.48 7.97
CA ARG A 45 -10.72 -26.79 8.57
C ARG A 45 -10.25 -26.68 10.03
N GLY A 46 -10.22 -25.47 10.60
CA GLY A 46 -9.73 -25.24 11.95
C GLY A 46 -8.22 -25.45 12.08
N ASN A 47 -7.45 -25.33 10.99
CA ASN A 47 -6.00 -25.32 11.09
C ASN A 47 -5.57 -24.05 11.84
N ASN A 48 -4.95 -24.20 13.00
CA ASN A 48 -4.50 -23.07 13.80
C ASN A 48 -3.34 -22.31 13.15
N ASP A 49 -2.65 -22.88 12.16
CA ASP A 49 -1.46 -22.31 11.48
C ASP A 49 -1.70 -22.01 10.00
N TYR A 50 -2.93 -21.66 9.62
CA TYR A 50 -3.20 -21.18 8.27
C TYR A 50 -2.43 -19.88 7.98
N LYS A 51 -1.99 -19.72 6.73
CA LYS A 51 -1.29 -18.52 6.26
C LYS A 51 -2.27 -17.37 6.08
N SER A 52 -1.97 -16.20 6.64
CA SER A 52 -2.72 -14.98 6.40
C SER A 52 -1.86 -13.75 6.65
N THR A 53 -2.16 -12.66 5.95
CA THR A 53 -1.45 -11.38 6.10
C THR A 53 -1.45 -10.94 7.55
N THR A 54 -2.62 -10.92 8.20
CA THR A 54 -2.75 -10.42 9.58
C THR A 54 -1.91 -11.23 10.56
N ARG A 55 -1.91 -12.57 10.42
CA ARG A 55 -1.16 -13.46 11.31
C ARG A 55 0.35 -13.31 11.12
N ASP A 56 0.81 -13.19 9.89
CA ASP A 56 2.22 -13.02 9.60
C ASP A 56 2.70 -11.63 10.06
N VAL A 57 1.94 -10.56 9.82
CA VAL A 57 2.26 -9.21 10.32
C VAL A 57 2.26 -9.15 11.85
N ARG A 58 1.30 -9.80 12.52
CA ARG A 58 1.29 -9.89 14.00
C ARG A 58 2.59 -10.49 14.53
N LYS A 59 3.07 -11.58 13.94
CA LYS A 59 4.34 -12.21 14.34
C LYS A 59 5.53 -11.28 14.13
N LEU A 60 5.57 -10.55 13.02
CA LEU A 60 6.62 -9.57 12.74
C LEU A 60 6.62 -8.43 13.76
N LEU A 61 5.45 -7.87 14.07
CA LEU A 61 5.29 -6.83 15.10
C LEU A 61 5.73 -7.32 16.49
N GLU A 62 5.36 -8.55 16.86
CA GLU A 62 5.79 -9.18 18.10
C GLU A 62 7.32 -9.39 18.14
N GLY A 63 7.92 -9.79 17.02
CA GLY A 63 9.38 -9.90 16.87
C GLY A 63 10.08 -8.56 17.11
N PHE A 64 9.59 -7.49 16.49
CA PHE A 64 10.17 -6.15 16.65
C PHE A 64 10.12 -5.61 18.08
N LYS A 65 9.22 -6.10 18.95
CA LYS A 65 9.23 -5.72 20.38
C LYS A 65 10.56 -6.07 21.05
N SER A 66 11.23 -7.15 20.62
CA SER A 66 12.54 -7.53 21.13
C SER A 66 13.69 -6.68 20.57
N GLU A 67 13.47 -6.00 19.45
CA GLU A 67 14.48 -5.24 18.71
C GLU A 67 14.53 -3.75 19.06
N HIS A 68 13.69 -3.29 20.00
CA HIS A 68 13.68 -1.93 20.52
C HIS A 68 13.52 -0.85 19.42
N ILE A 69 12.61 -1.09 18.48
CA ILE A 69 12.30 -0.15 17.40
C ILE A 69 11.57 1.11 17.93
N ASP A 70 11.79 2.25 17.29
CA ASP A 70 11.15 3.54 17.59
C ASP A 70 9.77 3.69 16.92
N GLY A 71 9.53 2.97 15.83
CA GLY A 71 8.33 3.10 14.99
C GLY A 71 8.23 1.99 13.94
N VAL A 72 7.07 1.84 13.30
CA VAL A 72 6.85 0.86 12.21
C VAL A 72 6.47 1.55 10.90
N ILE A 73 7.05 1.09 9.79
CA ILE A 73 6.66 1.44 8.44
C ILE A 73 5.95 0.25 7.80
N ILE A 74 4.70 0.43 7.38
CA ILE A 74 3.96 -0.56 6.59
C ILE A 74 4.09 -0.18 5.12
N ASP A 75 4.81 -0.99 4.34
CA ASP A 75 4.99 -0.77 2.91
C ASP A 75 3.95 -1.54 2.09
N LEU A 76 3.07 -0.78 1.45
CA LEU A 76 2.00 -1.25 0.57
C LEU A 76 2.22 -0.84 -0.88
N ARG A 77 3.41 -0.36 -1.24
CA ARG A 77 3.73 -0.03 -2.64
C ARG A 77 3.54 -1.28 -3.49
N ARG A 78 2.92 -1.11 -4.67
CA ARG A 78 2.63 -2.21 -5.60
C ARG A 78 1.68 -3.30 -5.06
N ASN A 79 1.09 -3.12 -3.88
CA ASN A 79 0.10 -4.04 -3.31
C ASN A 79 -1.30 -3.75 -3.90
N GLY A 80 -1.71 -4.53 -4.89
CA GLY A 80 -3.02 -4.44 -5.54
C GLY A 80 -4.23 -4.89 -4.68
N GLY A 81 -3.99 -5.21 -3.42
CA GLY A 81 -4.99 -5.60 -2.42
C GLY A 81 -5.10 -7.10 -2.23
N GLY A 82 -6.33 -7.57 -2.05
CA GLY A 82 -6.63 -8.96 -1.75
C GLY A 82 -7.92 -9.08 -0.95
N TYR A 83 -7.91 -9.91 0.08
CA TYR A 83 -9.10 -10.17 0.88
C TYR A 83 -9.45 -8.98 1.79
N LEU A 84 -10.72 -8.57 1.74
CA LEU A 84 -11.23 -7.44 2.52
C LEU A 84 -11.09 -7.69 4.03
N ASN A 85 -11.42 -8.90 4.49
CA ASN A 85 -11.34 -9.23 5.91
C ASN A 85 -9.90 -9.11 6.44
N GLU A 86 -8.88 -9.40 5.62
CA GLU A 86 -7.49 -9.21 6.06
C GLU A 86 -7.13 -7.73 6.20
N ALA A 87 -7.80 -6.80 5.50
CA ALA A 87 -7.61 -5.37 5.74
C ALA A 87 -8.24 -4.93 7.08
N VAL A 88 -9.42 -5.47 7.40
CA VAL A 88 -10.10 -5.24 8.69
C VAL A 88 -9.27 -5.82 9.83
N ASP A 89 -8.95 -7.12 9.75
CA ASP A 89 -8.18 -7.85 10.75
C ASP A 89 -6.77 -7.23 10.94
N LEU A 90 -6.12 -6.76 9.86
CA LEU A 90 -4.83 -6.07 9.94
C LEU A 90 -4.95 -4.71 10.63
N THR A 91 -6.02 -3.96 10.38
CA THR A 91 -6.26 -2.66 11.04
C THR A 91 -6.40 -2.84 12.55
N GLY A 92 -7.08 -3.91 12.99
CA GLY A 92 -7.22 -4.27 14.41
C GLY A 92 -5.90 -4.54 15.15
N LEU A 93 -4.79 -4.78 14.44
CA LEU A 93 -3.47 -4.86 15.10
C LEU A 93 -3.01 -3.51 15.67
N PHE A 94 -3.59 -2.40 15.18
CA PHE A 94 -3.15 -1.03 15.49
C PHE A 94 -4.23 -0.19 16.19
N ILE A 95 -5.50 -0.56 16.09
CA ILE A 95 -6.62 0.12 16.78
C ILE A 95 -7.22 -0.82 17.82
N LYS A 96 -7.97 -0.27 18.78
CA LYS A 96 -8.58 -1.09 19.83
C LYS A 96 -9.82 -1.83 19.33
N GLU A 97 -10.79 -1.12 18.78
CA GLU A 97 -12.05 -1.67 18.27
C GLU A 97 -12.71 -0.59 17.42
N GLY A 98 -13.61 -0.99 16.52
CA GLY A 98 -14.47 -0.06 15.79
C GLY A 98 -14.50 -0.29 14.28
N PRO A 99 -15.28 0.55 13.57
CA PRO A 99 -15.49 0.40 12.14
C PRO A 99 -14.21 0.61 11.35
N VAL A 100 -14.01 -0.18 10.30
CA VAL A 100 -12.86 -0.05 9.39
C VAL A 100 -13.32 0.33 7.99
N VAL A 101 -14.43 -0.23 7.53
CA VAL A 101 -14.95 0.01 6.18
C VAL A 101 -16.45 -0.22 6.12
N GLN A 102 -17.15 0.58 5.32
CA GLN A 102 -18.57 0.37 5.02
C GLN A 102 -18.71 -0.25 3.63
N VAL A 103 -19.53 -1.29 3.50
CA VAL A 103 -19.77 -2.01 2.24
C VAL A 103 -21.23 -1.86 1.85
N ARG A 104 -21.48 -1.23 0.70
CA ARG A 104 -22.84 -1.05 0.15
C ARG A 104 -23.07 -2.01 -1.01
N ASN A 105 -24.02 -2.92 -0.86
CA ASN A 105 -24.38 -3.86 -1.92
C ASN A 105 -25.32 -3.22 -2.98
N SER A 106 -25.59 -3.96 -4.06
CA SER A 106 -26.45 -3.49 -5.15
C SER A 106 -27.92 -3.26 -4.77
N LEU A 107 -28.39 -3.82 -3.65
CA LEU A 107 -29.73 -3.57 -3.09
C LEU A 107 -29.78 -2.31 -2.23
N GLY A 108 -28.63 -1.68 -1.98
CA GLY A 108 -28.51 -0.47 -1.17
C GLY A 108 -28.31 -0.73 0.32
N ASN A 109 -28.24 -1.99 0.76
CA ASN A 109 -27.89 -2.31 2.15
C ASN A 109 -26.43 -1.95 2.40
N ILE A 110 -26.17 -1.39 3.58
CA ILE A 110 -24.84 -1.00 4.04
C ILE A 110 -24.50 -1.87 5.24
N ASP A 111 -23.44 -2.64 5.10
CA ASP A 111 -22.83 -3.40 6.19
C ASP A 111 -21.57 -2.64 6.64
N VAL A 112 -21.35 -2.54 7.94
CA VAL A 112 -20.14 -1.94 8.51
C VAL A 112 -19.26 -3.09 8.98
N GLU A 113 -18.08 -3.19 8.39
CA GLU A 113 -17.07 -4.17 8.79
C GLU A 113 -16.18 -3.52 9.85
N GLU A 114 -16.12 -4.15 11.01
CA GLU A 114 -15.50 -3.61 12.22
C GLU A 114 -14.51 -4.61 12.79
N ASP A 115 -13.45 -4.09 13.41
CA ASP A 115 -12.63 -4.88 14.30
C ASP A 115 -13.30 -4.96 15.67
N ASN A 116 -13.41 -6.18 16.20
CA ASN A 116 -14.10 -6.51 17.44
C ASN A 116 -13.14 -7.10 18.50
N ASP A 117 -11.85 -7.27 18.18
CA ASP A 117 -10.85 -7.77 19.13
C ASP A 117 -10.16 -6.58 19.81
N PRO A 118 -10.34 -6.36 21.13
CA PRO A 118 -9.73 -5.22 21.84
C PRO A 118 -8.19 -5.25 21.89
N ALA A 119 -7.54 -6.32 21.42
CA ALA A 119 -6.12 -6.55 21.52
C ALA A 119 -5.30 -5.73 20.50
N VAL A 120 -4.79 -4.59 20.94
CA VAL A 120 -3.79 -3.82 20.18
C VAL A 120 -2.43 -4.50 20.26
N ILE A 121 -1.89 -4.89 19.10
CA ILE A 121 -0.59 -5.55 19.01
C ILE A 121 0.55 -4.54 18.96
N TYR A 122 0.34 -3.44 18.26
CA TYR A 122 1.29 -2.33 18.17
C TYR A 122 0.57 -0.98 18.32
N ASP A 123 0.90 -0.26 19.40
CA ASP A 123 0.37 1.07 19.74
C ASP A 123 1.37 2.20 19.44
N GLY A 124 2.59 1.87 19.04
CA GLY A 124 3.63 2.85 18.70
C GLY A 124 3.38 3.62 17.40
N PRO A 125 4.21 4.62 17.08
CA PRO A 125 4.12 5.45 15.88
C PRO A 125 4.22 4.63 14.58
N ILE A 126 3.33 4.88 13.63
CA ILE A 126 3.34 4.22 12.31
C ILE A 126 3.28 5.19 11.15
N VAL A 127 3.93 4.80 10.06
CA VAL A 127 3.76 5.36 8.72
C VAL A 127 3.31 4.26 7.78
N VAL A 128 2.39 4.57 6.86
CA VAL A 128 1.98 3.66 5.78
C VAL A 128 2.46 4.23 4.46
N LEU A 129 3.37 3.53 3.80
CA LEU A 129 3.95 3.90 2.52
C LEU A 129 3.12 3.28 1.39
N VAL A 130 2.55 4.14 0.52
CA VAL A 130 1.68 3.75 -0.58
C VAL A 130 2.17 4.29 -1.92
N ASP A 131 1.76 3.66 -3.02
CA ASP A 131 1.95 4.21 -4.35
C ASP A 131 0.70 4.07 -5.22
N ARG A 132 0.82 4.53 -6.47
CA ARG A 132 -0.27 4.46 -7.45
C ARG A 132 -0.80 3.04 -7.69
N LEU A 133 -0.01 2.01 -7.40
CA LEU A 133 -0.37 0.61 -7.59
C LEU A 133 -0.95 -0.02 -6.31
N SER A 134 -0.90 0.67 -5.18
CA SER A 134 -1.66 0.32 -3.98
C SER A 134 -3.17 0.40 -4.30
N ALA A 135 -3.90 -0.70 -4.11
CA ALA A 135 -5.31 -0.76 -4.49
C ALA A 135 -6.17 -1.60 -3.52
N SER A 136 -7.48 -1.38 -3.53
CA SER A 136 -8.46 -2.25 -2.89
C SER A 136 -8.22 -2.41 -1.37
N ALA A 137 -7.87 -3.60 -0.88
CA ALA A 137 -7.61 -3.85 0.54
C ALA A 137 -6.50 -2.95 1.13
N SER A 138 -5.48 -2.61 0.32
CA SER A 138 -4.44 -1.64 0.71
C SER A 138 -5.01 -0.25 0.96
N GLU A 139 -5.98 0.16 0.14
CA GLU A 139 -6.66 1.45 0.28
C GLU A 139 -7.60 1.47 1.47
N ILE A 140 -8.25 0.34 1.78
CA ILE A 140 -9.06 0.18 2.99
C ILE A 140 -8.20 0.37 4.25
N PHE A 141 -7.08 -0.36 4.34
CA PHE A 141 -6.17 -0.25 5.48
C PHE A 141 -5.59 1.17 5.60
N ALA A 142 -5.03 1.72 4.51
CA ALA A 142 -4.46 3.06 4.54
C ALA A 142 -5.51 4.14 4.89
N ALA A 143 -6.73 4.04 4.34
CA ALA A 143 -7.81 4.95 4.67
C ALA A 143 -8.24 4.85 6.13
N ALA A 144 -8.33 3.64 6.69
CA ALA A 144 -8.68 3.46 8.09
C ALA A 144 -7.59 4.04 9.01
N ILE A 145 -6.31 3.74 8.76
CA ILE A 145 -5.21 4.33 9.51
C ILE A 145 -5.25 5.87 9.46
N GLN A 146 -5.56 6.43 8.29
CA GLN A 146 -5.71 7.87 8.11
C GLN A 146 -6.93 8.43 8.84
N ASP A 147 -8.11 7.83 8.68
CA ASP A 147 -9.36 8.31 9.28
C ASP A 147 -9.30 8.29 10.82
N TYR A 148 -8.68 7.25 11.40
CA TYR A 148 -8.46 7.18 12.84
C TYR A 148 -7.36 8.11 13.35
N HIS A 149 -6.64 8.83 12.49
CA HIS A 149 -5.38 9.49 12.83
C HIS A 149 -4.44 8.54 13.61
N ARG A 150 -4.38 7.27 13.19
CA ARG A 150 -3.55 6.26 13.84
C ARG A 150 -2.10 6.36 13.40
N GLY A 151 -1.86 6.84 12.18
CA GLY A 151 -0.53 7.06 11.62
C GLY A 151 -0.60 7.91 10.36
N ILE A 152 0.57 8.19 9.79
CA ILE A 152 0.71 9.10 8.65
C ILE A 152 0.82 8.28 7.36
N ILE A 153 0.01 8.63 6.36
CA ILE A 153 0.10 8.05 5.02
C ILE A 153 1.12 8.84 4.21
N VAL A 154 2.11 8.16 3.62
CA VAL A 154 3.14 8.79 2.80
C VAL A 154 3.25 8.10 1.45
N GLY A 155 3.72 8.80 0.44
CA GLY A 155 3.91 8.22 -0.89
C GLY A 155 3.08 8.93 -1.94
N SER A 156 2.50 8.21 -2.89
CA SER A 156 1.65 8.84 -3.92
C SER A 156 0.21 8.37 -3.81
N GLN A 157 -0.72 9.21 -4.27
CA GLN A 157 -2.13 8.86 -4.33
C GLN A 157 -2.33 7.47 -4.96
N THR A 158 -3.20 6.68 -4.32
CA THR A 158 -3.40 5.25 -4.66
C THR A 158 -4.25 5.05 -5.91
N TYR A 159 -4.54 3.79 -6.25
CA TYR A 159 -5.18 3.40 -7.51
C TYR A 159 -6.61 3.93 -7.69
N GLY A 160 -7.38 4.02 -6.61
CA GLY A 160 -8.77 4.45 -6.60
C GLY A 160 -9.79 3.33 -6.79
N LYS A 161 -9.50 2.09 -6.39
CA LYS A 161 -10.45 0.99 -6.52
C LYS A 161 -11.38 0.97 -5.30
N GLY A 162 -12.65 1.28 -5.49
CA GLY A 162 -13.69 1.31 -4.44
C GLY A 162 -14.77 0.24 -4.59
N THR A 163 -14.48 -0.86 -5.28
CA THR A 163 -15.44 -1.94 -5.57
C THR A 163 -15.01 -3.29 -4.99
N VAL A 164 -16.00 -4.06 -4.51
CA VAL A 164 -15.84 -5.44 -4.06
C VAL A 164 -16.28 -6.38 -5.17
N GLN A 165 -15.41 -7.32 -5.51
CA GLN A 165 -15.66 -8.32 -6.53
C GLN A 165 -15.71 -9.71 -5.91
N ASN A 166 -16.65 -10.54 -6.35
CA ASN A 166 -16.75 -11.93 -5.96
C ASN A 166 -16.42 -12.84 -7.14
N ALA A 167 -15.66 -13.91 -6.89
CA ALA A 167 -15.37 -14.95 -7.86
C ALA A 167 -16.33 -16.11 -7.64
N LEU A 168 -17.27 -16.28 -8.57
CA LEU A 168 -18.33 -17.29 -8.54
C LEU A 168 -17.88 -18.51 -9.35
N PRO A 169 -17.56 -19.66 -8.72
CA PRO A 169 -17.18 -20.86 -9.46
C PRO A 169 -18.40 -21.42 -10.18
N LEU A 170 -18.35 -21.47 -11.51
CA LEU A 170 -19.50 -21.88 -12.33
C LEU A 170 -19.88 -23.34 -12.08
N GLN A 171 -18.92 -24.19 -11.69
CA GLN A 171 -19.17 -25.58 -11.31
C GLN A 171 -20.22 -25.71 -10.19
N ARG A 172 -20.32 -24.74 -9.27
CA ARG A 172 -21.32 -24.79 -8.18
C ARG A 172 -22.75 -24.71 -8.70
N TYR A 173 -22.95 -24.09 -9.85
CA TYR A 173 -24.27 -23.88 -10.45
C TYR A 173 -24.63 -24.94 -11.50
N ILE A 174 -23.63 -25.63 -12.05
CA ILE A 174 -23.81 -26.74 -13.01
C ILE A 174 -22.96 -27.93 -12.58
N PRO A 175 -23.26 -28.57 -11.44
CA PRO A 175 -22.39 -29.59 -10.85
C PRO A 175 -22.27 -30.85 -11.72
N SER A 176 -23.29 -31.13 -12.55
CA SER A 176 -23.31 -32.27 -13.46
C SER A 176 -22.47 -32.08 -14.73
N TYR A 177 -21.89 -30.89 -14.95
CA TYR A 177 -21.04 -30.66 -16.12
C TYR A 177 -19.74 -31.45 -15.97
N PRO A 178 -19.33 -32.23 -17.00
CA PRO A 178 -18.25 -33.20 -16.87
C PRO A 178 -16.86 -32.55 -16.74
N ASP A 179 -16.66 -31.39 -17.37
CA ASP A 179 -15.38 -30.69 -17.33
C ASP A 179 -15.32 -29.67 -16.19
N LYS A 180 -14.11 -29.39 -15.70
CA LYS A 180 -13.88 -28.33 -14.71
C LYS A 180 -14.21 -26.98 -15.32
N LEU A 181 -15.29 -26.36 -14.85
CA LEU A 181 -15.67 -25.02 -15.28
C LEU A 181 -14.80 -23.92 -14.64
N GLY A 182 -14.73 -22.78 -15.31
CA GLY A 182 -14.07 -21.57 -14.82
C GLY A 182 -14.86 -20.84 -13.72
N GLN A 183 -14.55 -19.56 -13.54
CA GLN A 183 -15.19 -18.70 -12.55
C GLN A 183 -15.63 -17.39 -13.20
N LEU A 184 -16.75 -16.85 -12.75
CA LEU A 184 -17.22 -15.51 -13.11
C LEU A 184 -16.78 -14.52 -12.02
N LYS A 185 -16.10 -13.44 -12.40
CA LYS A 185 -15.75 -12.37 -11.47
C LYS A 185 -16.73 -11.22 -11.65
N LEU A 186 -17.49 -10.90 -10.60
CA LEU A 186 -18.56 -9.91 -10.65
C LEU A 186 -18.41 -8.88 -9.53
N THR A 187 -18.58 -7.60 -9.87
CA THR A 187 -18.71 -6.53 -8.86
C THR A 187 -20.05 -6.66 -8.16
N ILE A 188 -20.03 -6.82 -6.84
CA ILE A 188 -21.24 -7.06 -6.02
C ILE A 188 -21.55 -5.92 -5.04
N ALA A 189 -20.56 -5.07 -4.75
CA ALA A 189 -20.70 -3.98 -3.81
C ALA A 189 -19.66 -2.86 -4.08
N LYS A 190 -19.90 -1.69 -3.49
CA LYS A 190 -18.93 -0.62 -3.33
C LYS A 190 -18.50 -0.55 -1.87
N PHE A 191 -17.26 -0.14 -1.62
CA PHE A 191 -16.80 0.14 -0.27
C PHE A 191 -16.49 1.63 -0.07
N TYR A 192 -16.63 2.06 1.17
CA TYR A 192 -16.53 3.44 1.62
C TYR A 192 -15.74 3.51 2.91
N ARG A 193 -15.02 4.61 3.07
CA ARG A 193 -14.33 5.00 4.30
C ARG A 193 -15.34 5.16 5.44
N ILE A 194 -14.83 5.15 6.67
CA ILE A 194 -15.68 5.35 7.87
C ILE A 194 -16.23 6.78 7.95
N ASP A 195 -15.55 7.74 7.33
CA ASP A 195 -16.04 9.10 7.12
C ASP A 195 -17.11 9.23 6.01
N GLY A 196 -17.44 8.13 5.33
CA GLY A 196 -18.45 8.05 4.27
C GLY A 196 -17.97 8.32 2.85
N ARG A 197 -16.74 8.80 2.64
CA ARG A 197 -16.18 9.02 1.29
C ARG A 197 -15.82 7.68 0.63
N SER A 198 -16.02 7.55 -0.68
CA SER A 198 -15.50 6.38 -1.42
C SER A 198 -14.05 6.59 -1.85
N THR A 199 -13.28 5.51 -1.95
CA THR A 199 -11.98 5.49 -2.65
C THR A 199 -12.14 5.38 -4.17
N GLN A 200 -13.34 5.08 -4.70
CA GLN A 200 -13.56 4.89 -6.13
C GLN A 200 -13.08 6.10 -6.96
N HIS A 201 -12.25 5.90 -7.98
CA HIS A 201 -11.58 6.93 -8.80
C HIS A 201 -10.56 7.84 -8.10
N VAL A 202 -10.65 8.03 -6.79
CA VAL A 202 -9.81 9.00 -6.05
C VAL A 202 -8.67 8.32 -5.30
N GLY A 203 -8.95 7.17 -4.70
CA GLY A 203 -8.03 6.48 -3.81
C GLY A 203 -7.87 7.16 -2.46
N VAL A 204 -6.75 6.90 -1.82
CA VAL A 204 -6.25 7.55 -0.61
C VAL A 204 -5.24 8.60 -1.06
N ILE A 205 -5.47 9.85 -0.66
CA ILE A 205 -4.52 10.94 -0.82
C ILE A 205 -3.56 10.84 0.38
N PRO A 206 -2.24 10.72 0.16
CA PRO A 206 -1.29 10.64 1.26
C PRO A 206 -1.24 11.97 2.02
N ASP A 207 -0.87 11.90 3.30
CA ASP A 207 -0.65 13.08 4.12
C ASP A 207 0.65 13.79 3.73
N VAL A 208 1.66 13.04 3.27
CA VAL A 208 2.91 13.58 2.69
C VAL A 208 3.14 12.97 1.30
N ASP A 209 3.10 13.81 0.27
CA ASP A 209 3.21 13.38 -1.13
C ASP A 209 4.68 13.14 -1.55
N PHE A 210 4.89 12.02 -2.24
CA PHE A 210 6.09 11.70 -3.02
C PHE A 210 5.76 11.76 -4.51
N PRO A 211 6.74 12.07 -5.37
CA PRO A 211 6.51 12.10 -6.80
C PRO A 211 6.23 10.69 -7.35
N SER A 212 5.34 10.61 -8.32
CA SER A 212 4.90 9.35 -8.93
C SER A 212 5.29 9.26 -10.41
N ARG A 213 5.63 8.05 -10.86
CA ARG A 213 5.77 7.68 -12.29
C ARG A 213 4.47 7.79 -13.07
N TYR A 214 3.35 7.66 -12.38
CA TYR A 214 2.03 7.49 -12.98
C TYR A 214 1.03 8.52 -12.47
N THR A 215 0.23 9.08 -13.38
CA THR A 215 -0.93 9.91 -13.06
C THR A 215 -2.21 9.05 -12.98
N LEU A 216 -3.25 9.58 -12.32
CA LEU A 216 -4.59 8.96 -12.24
C LEU A 216 -5.19 8.61 -13.62
N MET A 217 -4.93 9.46 -14.61
CA MET A 217 -5.49 9.31 -15.96
C MET A 217 -4.77 8.21 -16.76
N GLU A 218 -3.55 7.84 -16.35
CA GLU A 218 -2.78 6.78 -17.01
C GLU A 218 -3.02 5.44 -16.32
N ILE A 219 -2.79 5.41 -15.01
CA ILE A 219 -2.90 4.21 -14.19
C ILE A 219 -3.76 4.57 -12.99
N GLY A 220 -5.03 4.18 -13.04
CA GLY A 220 -5.96 4.32 -11.96
C GLY A 220 -7.30 3.72 -12.33
N GLU A 221 -8.21 3.61 -11.37
CA GLU A 221 -9.58 3.21 -11.63
C GLU A 221 -10.30 4.24 -12.53
N SER A 222 -9.95 5.53 -12.40
CA SER A 222 -10.45 6.62 -13.24
C SER A 222 -10.10 6.52 -14.71
N SER A 223 -9.03 5.79 -15.08
CA SER A 223 -8.68 5.60 -16.49
C SER A 223 -9.45 4.46 -17.17
N ARG A 224 -10.30 3.74 -16.43
CA ARG A 224 -11.10 2.62 -16.96
C ARG A 224 -12.42 3.12 -17.57
N GLU A 225 -12.73 2.64 -18.78
CA GLU A 225 -13.89 3.05 -19.58
C GLU A 225 -15.23 2.95 -18.84
N ASN A 226 -15.45 1.88 -18.07
CA ASN A 226 -16.72 1.58 -17.40
C ASN A 226 -16.56 1.48 -15.87
N ALA A 227 -15.60 2.20 -15.29
CA ALA A 227 -15.48 2.27 -13.84
C ALA A 227 -16.71 2.97 -13.24
N LEU A 228 -17.19 2.44 -12.11
CA LEU A 228 -18.32 3.03 -11.40
C LEU A 228 -17.94 4.41 -10.87
N LEU A 229 -18.88 5.35 -10.89
CA LEU A 229 -18.65 6.72 -10.43
C LEU A 229 -18.33 6.79 -8.94
N TRP A 230 -17.59 7.83 -8.56
CA TRP A 230 -17.39 8.20 -7.16
C TRP A 230 -18.70 8.73 -6.57
N ASP A 231 -18.96 8.38 -5.30
CA ASP A 231 -20.03 8.92 -4.48
C ASP A 231 -19.64 8.83 -3.00
N GLN A 232 -20.54 9.29 -2.12
CA GLN A 232 -20.37 9.25 -0.68
C GLN A 232 -21.65 8.79 0.01
N ILE A 233 -21.50 8.20 1.20
CA ILE A 233 -22.59 7.78 2.07
C ILE A 233 -22.47 8.46 3.44
N ARG A 234 -23.35 8.13 4.37
CA ARG A 234 -23.29 8.67 5.72
C ARG A 234 -22.02 8.15 6.44
N PRO A 235 -21.30 8.99 7.19
CA PRO A 235 -20.23 8.53 8.07
C PRO A 235 -20.76 7.63 9.19
N VAL A 236 -19.91 6.74 9.68
CA VAL A 236 -20.12 5.98 10.92
C VAL A 236 -19.46 6.76 12.06
N PRO A 237 -20.04 6.79 13.27
CA PRO A 237 -19.34 7.35 14.43
C PRO A 237 -18.06 6.58 14.75
N TYR A 238 -16.94 7.29 14.87
CA TYR A 238 -15.66 6.77 15.35
C TYR A 238 -14.95 7.87 16.15
N ARG A 239 -13.82 7.52 16.78
CA ARG A 239 -13.00 8.46 17.53
C ARG A 239 -11.58 8.47 16.97
N GLU A 240 -11.10 9.64 16.59
CA GLU A 240 -9.70 9.87 16.24
C GLU A 240 -8.79 9.58 17.45
N LEU A 241 -7.68 8.92 17.19
CA LEU A 241 -6.73 8.48 18.22
C LEU A 241 -5.67 9.55 18.52
N GLN A 242 -5.37 10.41 17.55
CA GLN A 242 -4.39 11.49 17.67
C GLN A 242 -4.89 12.74 16.92
N ASP A 243 -4.29 13.90 17.21
CA ASP A 243 -4.50 15.12 16.43
C ASP A 243 -3.23 15.43 15.63
N PHE A 244 -3.34 15.35 14.31
CA PHE A 244 -2.24 15.63 13.39
C PHE A 244 -2.26 17.05 12.82
N THR A 245 -3.26 17.87 13.17
CA THR A 245 -3.50 19.20 12.59
C THR A 245 -2.31 20.13 12.79
N GLY A 246 -1.70 20.12 13.99
CA GLY A 246 -0.54 20.96 14.31
C GLY A 246 0.78 20.46 13.73
N ILE A 247 0.95 19.14 13.62
CA ILE A 247 2.25 18.54 13.26
C ILE A 247 2.43 18.28 11.76
N LEU A 248 1.36 17.96 11.01
CA LEU A 248 1.47 17.64 9.58
C LEU A 248 2.07 18.76 8.73
N PRO A 249 1.70 20.04 8.90
CA PRO A 249 2.34 21.13 8.16
C PRO A 249 3.85 21.20 8.40
N LEU A 250 4.29 20.96 9.63
CA LEU A 250 5.71 20.96 10.00
C LEU A 250 6.44 19.76 9.39
N ILE A 251 5.82 18.58 9.41
CA ILE A 251 6.37 17.36 8.78
C ILE A 251 6.55 17.59 7.28
N ARG A 252 5.54 18.13 6.59
CA ARG A 252 5.62 18.46 5.15
C ARG A 252 6.76 19.44 4.86
N GLN A 253 6.89 20.49 5.66
CA GLN A 253 7.96 21.45 5.50
C GLN A 253 9.35 20.82 5.70
N ARG A 254 9.52 19.98 6.72
CA ARG A 254 10.79 19.28 6.97
C ARG A 254 11.13 18.30 5.86
N HIS A 255 10.14 17.56 5.37
CA HIS A 255 10.24 16.69 4.21
C HIS A 255 10.74 17.46 2.96
N GLU A 256 10.07 18.55 2.61
CA GLU A 256 10.46 19.40 1.46
C GLU A 256 11.89 19.92 1.60
N ASN A 257 12.27 20.38 2.79
CA ASN A 257 13.62 20.89 3.06
C ASN A 257 14.69 19.81 2.93
N ARG A 258 14.44 18.58 3.41
CA ARG A 258 15.38 17.45 3.26
C ARG A 258 15.59 17.10 1.79
N LEU A 259 14.53 17.14 0.98
CA LEU A 259 14.58 16.74 -0.41
C LEU A 259 15.13 17.83 -1.35
N ALA A 260 15.00 19.11 -1.01
CA ALA A 260 15.42 20.24 -1.85
C ALA A 260 16.91 20.21 -2.27
N GLY A 261 17.78 19.59 -1.46
CA GLY A 261 19.22 19.44 -1.75
C GLY A 261 19.67 18.00 -2.00
N ASN A 262 18.74 17.04 -2.11
CA ASN A 262 19.08 15.62 -2.19
C ASN A 262 19.35 15.20 -3.65
N ALA A 263 20.58 14.73 -3.92
CA ALA A 263 21.00 14.32 -5.26
C ALA A 263 20.21 13.12 -5.82
N GLU A 264 19.88 12.13 -4.97
CA GLU A 264 19.05 10.99 -5.36
C GLU A 264 17.62 11.43 -5.70
N TYR A 265 17.10 12.43 -4.98
CA TYR A 265 15.79 12.99 -5.28
C TYR A 265 15.79 13.77 -6.59
N ALA A 266 16.82 14.58 -6.85
CA ALA A 266 16.99 15.26 -8.12
C ALA A 266 17.09 14.26 -9.28
N LYS A 267 17.83 13.15 -9.12
CA LYS A 267 17.90 12.05 -10.08
C LYS A 267 16.53 11.39 -10.29
N LEU A 268 15.79 11.12 -9.22
CA LEU A 268 14.42 10.59 -9.31
C LEU A 268 13.54 11.52 -10.15
N LEU A 269 13.53 12.83 -9.89
CA LEU A 269 12.72 13.79 -10.65
C LEU A 269 13.12 13.84 -12.13
N HIS A 270 14.41 13.80 -12.43
CA HIS A 270 14.93 13.71 -13.80
C HIS A 270 14.41 12.45 -14.52
N ASN A 271 14.56 11.28 -13.89
CA ASN A 271 14.08 10.01 -14.44
C ASN A 271 12.56 10.01 -14.68
N LEU A 272 11.80 10.69 -13.82
CA LEU A 272 10.35 10.85 -13.98
C LEU A 272 9.99 11.74 -15.18
N ASP A 273 10.76 12.79 -15.44
CA ASP A 273 10.56 13.67 -16.59
C ASP A 273 10.89 12.96 -17.90
N GLU A 274 12.02 12.23 -17.95
CA GLU A 274 12.40 11.41 -19.10
C GLU A 274 11.38 10.30 -19.38
N PHE A 275 10.89 9.63 -18.34
CA PHE A 275 9.81 8.64 -18.49
C PHE A 275 8.55 9.26 -19.13
N LYS A 276 8.14 10.46 -18.70
CA LYS A 276 6.99 11.17 -19.28
C LYS A 276 7.22 11.54 -20.74
N LYS A 277 8.40 12.06 -21.09
CA LYS A 277 8.78 12.39 -22.48
C LYS A 277 8.73 11.14 -23.37
N ASN A 278 9.35 10.05 -22.92
CA ASN A 278 9.43 8.80 -23.67
C ASN A 278 8.06 8.15 -23.86
N ARG A 279 7.16 8.25 -22.89
CA ARG A 279 5.81 7.71 -23.02
C ARG A 279 4.92 8.52 -23.96
N ASN A 280 5.09 9.84 -24.00
CA ASN A 280 4.35 10.71 -24.92
C ASN A 280 4.89 10.66 -26.35
N ARG A 281 5.98 9.92 -26.60
CA ARG A 281 6.55 9.72 -27.93
C ARG A 281 5.76 8.64 -28.68
N GLU A 282 5.04 9.05 -29.72
CA GLU A 282 4.27 8.14 -30.57
C GLU A 282 5.05 7.61 -31.78
N ILE A 283 6.16 8.28 -32.12
CA ILE A 283 6.93 8.02 -33.34
C ILE A 283 8.36 7.60 -32.98
N TYR A 284 8.74 6.42 -33.45
CA TYR A 284 10.08 5.86 -33.29
C TYR A 284 10.74 5.67 -34.64
N SER A 285 12.04 5.94 -34.71
CA SER A 285 12.83 5.60 -35.90
C SER A 285 13.01 4.09 -36.01
N LEU A 286 12.86 3.56 -37.22
CA LEU A 286 13.19 2.16 -37.53
C LEU A 286 14.64 2.00 -38.03
N LYS A 287 15.41 3.09 -38.14
CA LYS A 287 16.83 3.00 -38.52
C LYS A 287 17.66 2.53 -37.34
N GLU A 288 18.34 1.41 -37.52
CA GLU A 288 19.20 0.79 -36.49
C GLU A 288 20.22 1.77 -35.89
N ALA A 289 20.94 2.53 -36.72
CA ALA A 289 21.96 3.47 -36.25
C ALA A 289 21.39 4.61 -35.38
N GLU A 290 20.14 5.03 -35.61
CA GLU A 290 19.48 6.03 -34.77
C GLU A 290 19.03 5.40 -33.45
N ARG A 291 18.48 4.17 -33.49
CA ARG A 291 18.07 3.43 -32.29
C ARG A 291 19.23 3.03 -31.40
N GLN A 292 20.38 2.70 -31.97
CA GLN A 292 21.59 2.39 -31.20
C GLN A 292 22.09 3.63 -30.43
N LYS A 293 22.14 4.80 -31.08
CA LYS A 293 22.50 6.06 -30.42
C LYS A 293 21.53 6.45 -29.31
N GLU A 294 20.23 6.26 -29.53
CA GLU A 294 19.21 6.51 -28.50
C GLU A 294 19.43 5.60 -27.28
N ARG A 295 19.76 4.32 -27.49
CA ARG A 295 20.03 3.36 -26.41
C ARG A 295 21.30 3.72 -25.64
N GLU A 296 22.38 4.03 -26.35
CA GLU A 296 23.66 4.43 -25.74
C GLU A 296 23.51 5.74 -24.92
N ALA A 297 22.68 6.68 -25.39
CA ALA A 297 22.38 7.90 -24.65
C ALA A 297 21.56 7.63 -23.37
N ALA A 298 20.57 6.74 -23.44
CA ALA A 298 19.78 6.34 -22.26
C ALA A 298 20.64 5.59 -21.23
N GLU A 299 21.46 4.63 -21.67
CA GLU A 299 22.41 3.90 -20.81
C GLU A 299 23.45 4.83 -20.17
N ALA A 300 23.85 5.92 -20.84
CA ALA A 300 24.76 6.92 -20.28
C ALA A 300 24.10 7.87 -19.28
N ASP A 301 22.80 8.15 -19.43
CA ASP A 301 22.03 9.05 -18.58
C ASP A 301 21.65 8.39 -17.24
N ASP A 302 21.26 7.12 -17.27
CA ASP A 302 21.08 6.30 -16.07
C ASP A 302 21.81 4.96 -16.22
N PRO A 303 23.13 4.89 -15.93
CA PRO A 303 23.89 3.65 -16.01
C PRO A 303 23.46 2.60 -14.98
N ASP A 304 22.61 2.99 -14.02
CA ASP A 304 21.99 2.14 -13.01
C ASP A 304 20.49 1.91 -13.28
N GLU A 305 19.99 2.22 -14.49
CA GLU A 305 18.63 1.88 -14.90
C GLU A 305 18.50 0.35 -14.85
N GLU A 306 17.45 -0.15 -14.17
CA GLU A 306 17.26 -1.58 -13.91
C GLU A 306 17.47 -2.40 -15.19
N ASN A 307 18.57 -3.16 -15.24
CA ASN A 307 18.55 -4.38 -16.04
C ASN A 307 17.63 -5.35 -15.28
N PRO A 308 16.47 -5.75 -15.81
CA PRO A 308 15.57 -6.68 -15.13
C PRO A 308 16.18 -8.08 -14.92
N HIS A 309 17.42 -8.30 -15.37
CA HIS A 309 18.25 -9.47 -15.13
C HIS A 309 19.44 -9.23 -14.18
N ASP A 310 19.62 -8.02 -13.64
CA ASP A 310 20.60 -7.78 -12.58
C ASP A 310 20.10 -8.46 -11.30
N THR A 311 20.79 -9.54 -10.94
CA THR A 311 20.47 -10.42 -9.81
C THR A 311 21.47 -10.25 -8.67
N ASP A 312 22.35 -9.24 -8.74
CA ASP A 312 23.36 -8.96 -7.73
C ASP A 312 22.67 -8.51 -6.41
N PRO A 313 22.64 -9.36 -5.38
CA PRO A 313 21.98 -9.04 -4.12
C PRO A 313 22.74 -7.98 -3.31
N ASP A 314 24.02 -7.70 -3.64
CA ASP A 314 24.87 -6.73 -2.95
C ASP A 314 24.69 -5.30 -3.49
N LYS A 315 24.04 -5.13 -4.65
CA LYS A 315 23.65 -3.84 -5.23
C LYS A 315 22.25 -3.38 -4.78
N LYS A 316 21.90 -3.51 -3.49
CA LYS A 316 20.68 -2.88 -2.96
C LYS A 316 20.83 -1.36 -3.02
N LYS A 317 20.33 -0.75 -4.10
CA LYS A 317 20.19 0.71 -4.24
C LYS A 317 19.39 1.21 -3.04
N LYS A 318 19.88 2.27 -2.37
CA LYS A 318 19.18 2.85 -1.23
C LYS A 318 17.79 3.28 -1.67
N ASP A 319 16.76 2.70 -1.08
CA ASP A 319 15.39 3.10 -1.34
C ASP A 319 15.15 4.47 -0.72
N LEU A 320 15.22 5.50 -1.56
CA LEU A 320 15.04 6.90 -1.16
C LEU A 320 13.67 7.12 -0.50
N LEU A 321 12.61 6.53 -1.04
CA LEU A 321 11.25 6.74 -0.54
C LEU A 321 11.07 6.08 0.83
N LEU A 322 11.60 4.87 1.00
CA LEU A 322 11.58 4.19 2.30
C LEU A 322 12.43 4.93 3.34
N THR A 323 13.61 5.41 2.95
CA THR A 323 14.50 6.20 3.83
C THR A 323 13.85 7.51 4.26
N GLU A 324 13.21 8.23 3.32
CA GLU A 324 12.51 9.47 3.64
C GLU A 324 11.25 9.22 4.48
N SER A 325 10.55 8.10 4.25
CA SER A 325 9.44 7.67 5.11
C SER A 325 9.88 7.45 6.57
N ALA A 326 11.07 6.90 6.77
CA ALA A 326 11.66 6.76 8.10
C ALA A 326 12.00 8.12 8.73
N HIS A 327 12.50 9.09 7.96
CA HIS A 327 12.69 10.46 8.47
C HIS A 327 11.36 11.14 8.82
N ILE A 328 10.30 10.94 8.03
CA ILE A 328 8.94 11.44 8.33
C ILE A 328 8.41 10.81 9.63
N LEU A 329 8.61 9.51 9.82
CA LEU A 329 8.25 8.83 11.06
C LEU A 329 9.07 9.36 12.26
N GLY A 330 10.36 9.66 12.06
CA GLY A 330 11.19 10.35 13.05
C GLY A 330 10.65 11.73 13.41
N ASP A 331 10.23 12.53 12.43
CA ASP A 331 9.63 13.85 12.67
C ASP A 331 8.36 13.72 13.50
N TYR A 332 7.49 12.77 13.12
CA TYR A 332 6.27 12.45 13.86
C TYR A 332 6.59 12.12 15.33
N ILE A 333 7.54 11.22 15.59
CA ILE A 333 7.97 10.86 16.95
C ILE A 333 8.48 12.05 17.74
N LEU A 334 9.23 12.95 17.11
CA LEU A 334 9.81 14.12 17.78
C LEU A 334 8.75 15.19 18.06
N LEU A 335 7.85 15.45 17.12
CA LEU A 335 6.84 16.50 17.24
C LEU A 335 5.69 16.08 18.18
N SER A 336 5.30 14.80 18.20
CA SER A 336 4.28 14.30 19.12
C SER A 336 4.72 14.22 20.58
N LYS A 337 5.96 14.58 20.90
CA LYS A 337 6.43 14.75 22.30
C LYS A 337 6.34 16.20 22.79
N ILE A 338 5.96 17.13 21.91
CA ILE A 338 5.92 18.58 22.18
C ILE A 338 4.50 19.04 22.54
N ASP A 339 3.48 18.29 22.13
CA ASP A 339 2.09 18.40 22.57
C ASP A 339 1.83 17.55 23.82
#